data_AF-A0A0D3CZI3-F1
#
_entry.id   AF-A0A0D3CZI3-F1
#
_cell.length_a   1.000
_cell.length_b   1.000
_cell.length_c   1.000
_cell.angle_alpha   90.00
_cell.angle_beta   90.00
_cell.angle_gamma   90.00
#
_symmetry.space_group_name_H-M   'P 1'
#
loop_
_entity.id
_entity.type
_entity.pdbx_description
1 polymer ?
#
loop_
_entity_poly.entity_id
_entity_poly.type
_entity_poly.pdbx_seq_one_letter_code
_entity_poly.pdbx_strand_id
1 'polypeptide(L)'
;MSLTRNLIYLLLLLGLAFSVDLGQPLKVPFSVNDVLPMLPRQVSWPVLNSFHSAVDLLPVFVGSVTPNNNDSLEWKGACFKGNEARLDITVSDRDEPGLGGGLLHLKTSEAHSLTCMDLYVFATPYRITWDYYFSAREHTLSFGSWEETAELDYVKEHGVSVFLMPSGMLGTLLSLIDVLPLFSNTGWGQNANLAFLTKHMGATFEKRPQPWRSVINPEDVHSGDFLAVSKIRGRWGGFETLEKWVTGAFAGHTAVCLKDDLGRLWVGESGHENDKGEEIIVVIPWDEWWDLTLKDSSNPQVALLPLHPDVRAKFNNTAAWEYARSMLGKPYGYHNMIFSWIDTLADNYPPPLDAHLVISVMSMWTRVQPAYAANMWNEALNKRLGTEELDLYGILEETARRGMSFDELLTIPEQDEWVYSDGKSTTCVAFILAMYKAAGVFGPLADHIQVTEFTIRDAYTLRMFEDNQTRLPSWCNTEKGKLEFCQILGEFRMELPGYNTIDPYPNMNENCPSLPPDYERPSKC
;
A
#
# COMPACT_ATOMS: atom_id res chain seq x y z
N MET A 1 51.25 -11.44 -6.14
CA MET A 1 51.87 -10.10 -5.96
C MET A 1 52.12 -9.32 -7.26
N SER A 2 51.91 -9.88 -8.47
CA SER A 2 52.13 -9.16 -9.74
C SER A 2 50.89 -8.45 -10.29
N LEU A 3 49.69 -9.02 -10.14
CA LEU A 3 48.44 -8.46 -10.68
C LEU A 3 47.99 -7.15 -9.98
N THR A 4 48.08 -7.09 -8.66
CA THR A 4 47.70 -5.90 -7.86
C THR A 4 48.61 -4.71 -8.11
N ARG A 5 49.88 -4.96 -8.42
CA ARG A 5 50.85 -3.91 -8.74
C ARG A 5 50.56 -3.28 -10.10
N ASN A 6 50.19 -4.08 -11.10
CA ASN A 6 49.85 -3.58 -12.44
C ASN A 6 48.54 -2.78 -12.47
N LEU A 7 47.56 -3.13 -11.62
CA LEU A 7 46.31 -2.38 -11.50
C LEU A 7 46.53 -1.00 -10.85
N ILE A 8 47.41 -0.93 -9.84
CA ILE A 8 47.80 0.33 -9.20
C ILE A 8 48.58 1.23 -10.17
N TYR A 9 49.47 0.67 -10.99
CA TYR A 9 50.16 1.44 -12.04
C TYR A 9 49.20 1.96 -13.13
N LEU A 10 48.18 1.19 -13.50
CA LEU A 10 47.15 1.63 -14.45
C LEU A 10 46.30 2.77 -13.89
N LEU A 11 45.92 2.70 -12.61
CA LEU A 11 45.17 3.75 -11.91
C LEU A 11 46.01 5.01 -11.70
N LEU A 12 47.31 4.88 -11.42
CA LEU A 12 48.24 6.01 -11.33
C LEU A 12 48.50 6.66 -12.69
N LEU A 13 48.57 5.88 -13.77
CA LEU A 13 48.68 6.39 -15.14
C LEU A 13 47.42 7.14 -15.59
N LEU A 14 46.24 6.66 -15.20
CA LEU A 14 44.97 7.37 -15.40
C LEU A 14 44.94 8.65 -14.58
N GLY A 15 45.33 8.63 -13.31
CA GLY A 15 45.38 9.81 -12.43
C GLY A 15 46.38 10.89 -12.88
N LEU A 16 47.51 10.51 -13.47
CA LEU A 16 48.50 11.45 -14.05
C LEU A 16 48.05 12.03 -15.40
N ALA A 17 47.20 11.33 -16.15
CA ALA A 17 46.57 11.89 -17.35
C ALA A 17 45.52 12.98 -17.03
N PHE A 18 45.01 13.03 -15.80
CA PHE A 18 44.06 14.05 -15.32
C PHE A 18 44.72 15.34 -14.82
N SER A 19 46.05 15.43 -14.77
CA SER A 19 46.77 16.61 -14.24
C SER A 19 47.49 17.45 -15.32
N VAL A 20 47.23 17.19 -16.60
CA VAL A 20 47.75 18.02 -17.70
C VAL A 20 46.62 18.85 -18.29
N ASP A 21 46.65 20.15 -18.01
CA ASP A 21 45.72 21.16 -18.49
C ASP A 21 45.96 21.39 -20.01
N LEU A 22 45.28 20.59 -20.84
CA LEU A 22 45.19 20.75 -22.29
C LEU A 22 43.73 21.02 -22.65
N GLY A 23 43.41 22.30 -22.82
CA GLY A 23 42.05 22.81 -23.02
C GLY A 23 41.34 22.36 -24.29
N GLN A 24 40.80 21.13 -24.27
CA GLN A 24 39.58 20.71 -24.97
C GLN A 24 38.92 19.55 -24.17
N PRO A 25 37.61 19.58 -23.90
CA PRO A 25 36.97 18.52 -23.13
C PRO A 25 36.95 17.24 -23.96
N LEU A 26 37.73 16.24 -23.54
CA LEU A 26 37.69 14.89 -24.10
C LEU A 26 36.28 14.32 -23.85
N LYS A 27 35.43 14.23 -24.88
CA LYS A 27 34.12 13.55 -24.79
C LYS A 27 34.37 12.06 -24.56
N VAL A 28 34.39 11.66 -23.30
CA VAL A 28 34.39 10.24 -22.89
C VAL A 28 33.06 9.59 -23.28
N PRO A 29 33.04 8.32 -23.72
CA PRO A 29 31.83 7.63 -24.18
C PRO A 29 30.88 7.20 -23.05
N PHE A 30 31.21 7.52 -21.80
CA PHE A 30 30.47 7.15 -20.60
C PHE A 30 30.39 8.36 -19.66
N SER A 31 29.23 8.57 -19.03
CA SER A 31 29.12 9.50 -17.89
C SER A 31 29.66 8.82 -16.64
N VAL A 32 30.27 9.59 -15.73
CA VAL A 32 30.72 9.08 -14.42
C VAL A 32 29.55 8.45 -13.65
N ASN A 33 28.34 8.98 -13.85
CA ASN A 33 27.11 8.47 -13.24
C ASN A 33 26.70 7.08 -13.77
N ASP A 34 27.09 6.73 -14.99
CA ASP A 34 26.70 5.46 -15.64
C ASP A 34 27.50 4.26 -15.11
N VAL A 35 28.68 4.51 -14.51
CA VAL A 35 29.62 3.46 -14.06
C VAL A 35 29.58 3.25 -12.54
N LEU A 36 29.01 4.20 -11.79
CA LEU A 36 28.84 4.12 -10.33
C LEU A 36 28.18 2.82 -9.85
N PRO A 37 27.14 2.28 -10.50
CA PRO A 37 26.50 1.03 -10.07
C PRO A 37 27.40 -0.22 -10.21
N MET A 38 28.45 -0.17 -11.04
CA MET A 38 29.37 -1.29 -11.28
C MET A 38 30.57 -1.31 -10.32
N LEU A 39 30.73 -0.29 -9.47
CA LEU A 39 31.79 -0.21 -8.48
C LEU A 39 31.39 -0.94 -7.18
N PRO A 40 32.36 -1.46 -6.40
CA PRO A 40 32.09 -2.09 -5.10
C PRO A 40 31.23 -1.20 -4.20
N ARG A 41 30.25 -1.80 -3.51
CA ARG A 41 29.26 -1.09 -2.67
C ARG A 41 29.87 -0.06 -1.71
N GLN A 42 31.07 -0.28 -1.18
CA GLN A 42 31.72 0.67 -0.28
C GLN A 42 32.14 2.00 -0.95
N VAL A 43 32.26 2.01 -2.29
CA VAL A 43 32.70 3.17 -3.07
C VAL A 43 31.51 3.82 -3.80
N SER A 44 30.59 3.02 -4.33
CA SER A 44 29.44 3.51 -5.09
C SER A 44 28.33 4.06 -4.20
N TRP A 45 28.07 3.45 -3.05
CA TRP A 45 26.94 3.79 -2.18
C TRP A 45 26.96 5.22 -1.60
N PRO A 46 28.10 5.76 -1.12
CA PRO A 46 28.15 7.15 -0.62
C PRO A 46 27.96 8.19 -1.72
N VAL A 47 28.36 7.85 -2.95
CA VAL A 47 28.32 8.75 -4.11
C VAL A 47 26.94 8.70 -4.78
N LEU A 48 26.35 7.52 -4.92
CA LEU A 48 24.96 7.33 -5.37
C LEU A 48 23.96 8.04 -4.45
N ASN A 49 24.19 8.02 -3.13
CA ASN A 49 23.39 8.76 -2.15
C ASN A 49 23.59 10.29 -2.20
N SER A 50 24.60 10.78 -2.94
CA SER A 50 24.87 12.22 -3.08
C SER A 50 24.38 12.82 -4.39
N PHE A 51 24.02 11.99 -5.37
CA PHE A 51 23.69 12.44 -6.73
C PHE A 51 22.21 12.38 -7.10
N HIS A 52 21.36 11.74 -6.30
CA HIS A 52 19.93 11.66 -6.57
C HIS A 52 19.11 11.80 -5.29
N SER A 53 18.18 12.75 -5.27
CA SER A 53 17.12 12.78 -4.25
C SER A 53 16.07 11.75 -4.61
N ALA A 54 15.25 11.32 -3.64
CA ALA A 54 14.14 10.38 -3.90
C ALA A 54 13.14 10.88 -4.96
N VAL A 55 13.16 12.19 -5.28
CA VAL A 55 12.45 12.82 -6.41
C VAL A 55 12.89 12.29 -7.78
N ASP A 56 14.11 11.80 -7.92
CA ASP A 56 14.62 11.26 -9.19
C ASP A 56 14.12 9.83 -9.46
N LEU A 57 13.61 9.12 -8.44
CA LEU A 57 13.03 7.77 -8.56
C LEU A 57 11.56 7.79 -9.00
N LEU A 58 10.95 8.98 -9.15
CA LEU A 58 9.52 9.17 -9.38
C LEU A 58 9.12 8.92 -10.84
N PRO A 59 8.10 8.09 -11.12
CA PRO A 59 7.48 7.99 -12.45
C PRO A 59 6.88 9.34 -12.88
N VAL A 60 7.42 9.94 -13.94
CA VAL A 60 6.91 11.17 -14.54
C VAL A 60 5.89 10.81 -15.60
N PHE A 61 4.63 11.27 -15.46
CA PHE A 61 3.65 11.07 -16.52
C PHE A 61 4.04 11.83 -17.78
N VAL A 62 4.03 11.09 -18.89
CA VAL A 62 4.42 11.57 -20.19
C VAL A 62 3.20 11.98 -21.02
N GLY A 63 2.15 11.15 -20.99
CA GLY A 63 0.97 11.30 -21.83
C GLY A 63 0.24 9.98 -22.02
N SER A 64 -0.88 10.01 -22.75
CA SER A 64 -1.64 8.80 -23.10
C SER A 64 -1.54 8.53 -24.60
N VAL A 65 -1.23 7.30 -24.98
CA VAL A 65 -1.14 6.89 -26.39
C VAL A 65 -2.47 6.31 -26.82
N THR A 66 -3.20 7.06 -27.64
CA THR A 66 -4.52 6.67 -28.15
C THR A 66 -4.43 6.01 -29.53
N PRO A 67 -5.31 5.06 -29.86
CA PRO A 67 -5.31 4.38 -31.15
C PRO A 67 -5.96 5.19 -32.29
N ASN A 68 -6.68 6.28 -31.98
CA ASN A 68 -7.60 6.94 -32.93
C ASN A 68 -7.07 8.23 -33.59
N ASN A 69 -5.90 8.72 -33.20
CA ASN A 69 -5.29 9.90 -33.82
C ASN A 69 -4.02 9.47 -34.55
N ASN A 70 -3.83 9.93 -35.80
CA ASN A 70 -2.55 9.83 -36.51
C ASN A 70 -1.42 10.65 -35.85
N ASP A 71 -1.69 11.24 -34.68
CA ASP A 71 -0.75 12.02 -33.90
C ASP A 71 -0.01 11.08 -32.96
N SER A 72 1.31 11.03 -33.11
CA SER A 72 2.19 10.32 -32.20
C SER A 72 2.45 11.14 -30.94
N LEU A 73 2.51 10.47 -29.79
CA LEU A 73 2.88 11.11 -28.53
C LEU A 73 4.39 11.34 -28.52
N GLU A 74 4.83 12.58 -28.41
CA GLU A 74 6.26 12.94 -28.35
C GLU A 74 6.69 13.43 -26.97
N TRP A 75 7.89 13.03 -26.53
CA TRP A 75 8.45 13.52 -25.26
C TRP A 75 9.97 13.40 -25.17
N LYS A 76 10.52 13.97 -24.08
CA LYS A 76 11.93 13.87 -23.72
C LYS A 76 12.11 12.92 -22.54
N GLY A 77 12.85 11.84 -22.77
CA GLY A 77 13.26 10.86 -21.78
C GLY A 77 14.49 11.29 -20.96
N ALA A 78 14.89 10.47 -20.00
CA ALA A 78 16.13 10.68 -19.27
C ALA A 78 17.32 10.35 -20.19
N CYS A 79 17.29 9.18 -20.83
CA CYS A 79 18.24 8.70 -21.82
C CYS A 79 18.06 9.34 -23.20
N PHE A 80 16.86 9.25 -23.77
CA PHE A 80 16.57 9.65 -25.16
C PHE A 80 15.84 10.98 -25.21
N LYS A 81 16.30 11.94 -26.01
CA LYS A 81 15.69 13.27 -26.08
C LYS A 81 14.66 13.44 -27.21
N GLY A 82 14.53 12.48 -28.11
CA GLY A 82 13.47 12.44 -29.12
C GLY A 82 12.71 11.11 -29.08
N ASN A 83 11.67 11.02 -28.24
CA ASN A 83 10.82 9.84 -28.13
C ASN A 83 9.47 10.08 -28.80
N GLU A 84 8.94 9.05 -29.43
CA GLU A 84 7.68 9.08 -30.17
C GLU A 84 6.95 7.74 -30.01
N ALA A 85 5.65 7.75 -29.67
CA ALA A 85 4.86 6.53 -29.52
C ALA A 85 3.51 6.57 -30.24
N ARG A 86 3.06 5.40 -30.73
CA ARG A 86 1.73 5.15 -31.31
C ARG A 86 1.20 3.77 -30.91
N LEU A 87 -0.10 3.59 -30.87
CA LEU A 87 -0.76 2.35 -30.45
C LEU A 87 -1.69 1.82 -31.52
N ASP A 88 -1.51 0.56 -31.91
CA ASP A 88 -2.40 -0.16 -32.81
C ASP A 88 -3.19 -1.22 -32.03
N ILE A 89 -4.51 -1.33 -32.22
CA ILE A 89 -5.32 -2.41 -31.63
C ILE A 89 -5.21 -3.66 -32.52
N THR A 90 -4.85 -4.80 -31.94
CA THR A 90 -4.80 -6.08 -32.66
C THR A 90 -6.11 -6.84 -32.48
N VAL A 91 -6.69 -7.33 -33.57
CA VAL A 91 -7.92 -8.15 -33.53
C VAL A 91 -7.57 -9.61 -33.21
N SER A 92 -8.41 -10.32 -32.45
CA SER A 92 -8.21 -11.76 -32.16
C SER A 92 -8.29 -12.61 -33.43
N ASP A 93 -7.50 -13.69 -33.48
CA ASP A 93 -7.59 -14.67 -34.57
C ASP A 93 -8.94 -15.39 -34.57
N ARG A 94 -9.40 -15.81 -35.75
CA ARG A 94 -10.72 -16.45 -35.93
C ARG A 94 -10.89 -17.78 -35.19
N ASP A 95 -9.80 -18.39 -34.74
CA ASP A 95 -9.78 -19.72 -34.12
C ASP A 95 -9.74 -19.69 -32.58
N GLU A 96 -9.51 -18.52 -31.95
CA GLU A 96 -9.62 -18.30 -30.50
C GLU A 96 -10.37 -16.98 -30.22
N PRO A 97 -11.61 -17.00 -29.70
CA PRO A 97 -12.39 -15.79 -29.47
C PRO A 97 -11.89 -15.05 -28.22
N GLY A 98 -10.81 -14.29 -28.36
CA GLY A 98 -10.33 -13.31 -27.38
C GLY A 98 -10.82 -11.88 -27.69
N LEU A 99 -10.59 -10.92 -26.79
CA LEU A 99 -10.99 -9.52 -26.97
C LEU A 99 -10.06 -8.72 -27.90
N GLY A 100 -9.10 -9.38 -28.55
CA GLY A 100 -8.00 -8.70 -29.22
C GLY A 100 -7.02 -8.10 -28.20
N GLY A 101 -5.90 -7.55 -28.67
CA GLY A 101 -4.84 -6.97 -27.85
C GLY A 101 -4.41 -5.61 -28.40
N GLY A 102 -3.16 -5.24 -28.17
CA GLY A 102 -2.60 -3.99 -28.71
C GLY A 102 -1.11 -4.10 -28.99
N LEU A 103 -0.62 -3.31 -29.94
CA LEU A 103 0.79 -3.19 -30.27
C LEU A 103 1.20 -1.71 -30.17
N LEU A 104 1.98 -1.39 -29.15
CA LEU A 104 2.58 -0.07 -28.99
C LEU A 104 3.89 -0.03 -29.77
N HIS A 105 4.01 0.91 -30.69
CA HIS A 105 5.26 1.25 -31.35
C HIS A 105 5.90 2.42 -30.61
N LEU A 106 7.13 2.23 -30.15
CA LEU A 106 7.92 3.27 -29.50
C LEU A 106 9.21 3.50 -30.27
N LYS A 107 9.43 4.73 -30.73
CA LYS A 107 10.67 5.16 -31.34
C LYS A 107 11.45 6.02 -30.36
N THR A 108 12.70 5.67 -30.15
CA THR A 108 13.63 6.37 -29.26
C THR A 108 14.80 6.93 -30.06
N SER A 109 15.17 8.19 -29.83
CA SER A 109 16.25 8.86 -30.56
C SER A 109 16.99 9.89 -29.70
N GLU A 110 18.16 10.34 -30.17
CA GLU A 110 19.00 11.32 -29.47
C GLU A 110 19.42 10.86 -28.05
N ALA A 111 20.04 9.68 -27.96
CA ALA A 111 20.60 9.16 -26.71
C ALA A 111 21.73 10.07 -26.19
N HIS A 112 21.66 10.48 -24.92
CA HIS A 112 22.70 11.35 -24.35
C HIS A 112 23.98 10.59 -23.94
N SER A 113 23.91 9.27 -23.76
CA SER A 113 25.04 8.37 -23.46
C SER A 113 24.85 7.02 -24.16
N LEU A 114 25.95 6.32 -24.45
CA LEU A 114 25.92 4.98 -25.07
C LEU A 114 25.43 3.88 -24.12
N THR A 115 25.42 4.16 -22.82
CA THR A 115 25.03 3.23 -21.75
C THR A 115 23.80 3.67 -20.97
N CYS A 116 23.16 4.79 -21.35
CA CYS A 116 21.94 5.22 -20.69
C CYS A 116 20.76 4.32 -21.06
N MET A 117 19.73 4.35 -20.22
CA MET A 117 18.50 3.59 -20.41
C MET A 117 17.31 4.40 -19.92
N ASP A 118 16.20 4.36 -20.64
CA ASP A 118 14.89 4.81 -20.15
C ASP A 118 14.05 3.59 -19.75
N LEU A 119 13.34 3.70 -18.63
CA LEU A 119 12.34 2.73 -18.20
C LEU A 119 10.98 3.40 -18.23
N TYR A 120 9.98 2.70 -18.78
CA TYR A 120 8.61 3.19 -18.88
C TYR A 120 7.63 2.25 -18.20
N VAL A 121 6.61 2.83 -17.58
CA VAL A 121 5.41 2.13 -17.14
C VAL A 121 4.27 2.50 -18.08
N PHE A 122 3.56 1.49 -18.56
CA PHE A 122 2.39 1.60 -19.42
C PHE A 122 1.19 1.06 -18.66
N ALA A 123 0.15 1.88 -18.49
CA ALA A 123 -0.96 1.54 -17.62
C ALA A 123 -2.33 1.83 -18.25
N THR A 124 -3.26 0.92 -17.98
CA THR A 124 -4.71 1.10 -18.11
C THR A 124 -5.32 0.92 -16.71
N PRO A 125 -6.58 1.33 -16.51
CA PRO A 125 -7.33 1.07 -15.28
C PRO A 125 -7.43 -0.41 -14.87
N TYR A 126 -7.08 -1.33 -15.77
CA TYR A 126 -7.21 -2.77 -15.60
C TYR A 126 -5.84 -3.45 -15.52
N ARG A 127 -4.82 -2.94 -16.22
CA ARG A 127 -3.48 -3.55 -16.25
C ARG A 127 -2.35 -2.54 -16.16
N ILE A 128 -1.24 -2.99 -15.59
CA ILE A 128 0.03 -2.26 -15.58
C ILE A 128 1.10 -3.15 -16.19
N THR A 129 1.87 -2.61 -17.12
CA THR A 129 3.06 -3.25 -17.70
C THR A 129 4.20 -2.25 -17.76
N TRP A 130 5.42 -2.71 -18.00
CA TRP A 130 6.59 -1.85 -18.12
C TRP A 130 7.54 -2.39 -19.17
N ASP A 131 8.39 -1.53 -19.69
CA ASP A 131 9.45 -1.91 -20.61
C ASP A 131 10.63 -0.93 -20.52
N TYR A 132 11.80 -1.36 -20.97
CA TYR A 132 13.02 -0.57 -20.90
C TYR A 132 13.73 -0.50 -22.25
N TYR A 133 14.37 0.65 -22.50
CA TYR A 133 15.01 0.93 -23.78
C TYR A 133 16.43 1.44 -23.54
N PHE A 134 17.40 0.76 -24.15
CA PHE A 134 18.84 1.07 -24.04
C PHE A 134 19.48 1.43 -25.39
N SER A 135 18.70 1.41 -26.48
CA SER A 135 19.18 1.75 -27.82
C SER A 135 18.19 2.65 -28.54
N ALA A 136 18.71 3.67 -29.22
CA ALA A 136 17.95 4.58 -30.06
C ALA A 136 17.51 3.87 -31.35
N ARG A 137 16.30 3.31 -31.34
CA ARG A 137 15.66 2.62 -32.48
C ARG A 137 14.14 2.59 -32.30
N GLU A 138 13.46 1.98 -33.26
CA GLU A 138 12.07 1.57 -33.11
C GLU A 138 11.97 0.27 -32.31
N HIS A 139 11.03 0.26 -31.37
CA HIS A 139 10.70 -0.85 -30.48
C HIS A 139 9.19 -1.11 -30.54
N THR A 140 8.80 -2.29 -30.09
CA THR A 140 7.39 -2.71 -30.04
C THR A 140 7.09 -3.39 -28.72
N LEU A 141 6.03 -2.96 -28.05
CA LEU A 141 5.49 -3.59 -26.85
C LEU A 141 4.11 -4.17 -27.19
N SER A 142 3.94 -5.47 -26.94
CA SER A 142 2.69 -6.18 -27.20
C SER A 142 1.86 -6.32 -25.93
N PHE A 143 0.60 -5.91 -26.01
CA PHE A 143 -0.43 -6.24 -25.03
C PHE A 143 -1.16 -7.48 -25.51
N GLY A 144 -1.14 -8.54 -24.69
CA GLY A 144 -1.98 -9.72 -24.90
C GLY A 144 -3.48 -9.36 -24.81
N SER A 145 -4.35 -10.37 -24.94
CA SER A 145 -5.81 -10.15 -24.93
C SER A 145 -6.23 -9.20 -23.81
N TRP A 146 -7.09 -8.23 -24.11
CA TRP A 146 -7.70 -7.37 -23.10
C TRP A 146 -8.42 -8.23 -22.05
N GLU A 147 -8.35 -7.82 -20.77
CA GLU A 147 -8.86 -8.62 -19.63
C GLU A 147 -10.37 -8.70 -19.69
N GLU A 148 -11.01 -7.57 -19.99
CA GLU A 148 -12.46 -7.43 -20.10
C GLU A 148 -12.85 -6.44 -21.20
N THR A 149 -14.11 -6.47 -21.63
CA THR A 149 -14.63 -5.55 -22.65
C THR A 149 -14.49 -4.09 -22.25
N ALA A 150 -14.59 -3.81 -20.95
CA ALA A 150 -14.45 -2.47 -20.40
C ALA A 150 -13.03 -1.91 -20.55
N GLU A 151 -12.00 -2.75 -20.49
CA GLU A 151 -10.62 -2.35 -20.77
C GLU A 151 -10.44 -1.94 -22.23
N LEU A 152 -10.96 -2.74 -23.16
CA LEU A 152 -10.88 -2.44 -24.59
C LEU A 152 -11.56 -1.11 -24.93
N ASP A 153 -12.75 -0.86 -24.36
CA ASP A 153 -13.48 0.38 -24.60
C ASP A 153 -12.78 1.59 -23.96
N TYR A 154 -12.20 1.41 -22.78
CA TYR A 154 -11.34 2.43 -22.17
C TYR A 154 -10.14 2.77 -23.06
N VAL A 155 -9.40 1.77 -23.56
CA VAL A 155 -8.21 2.00 -24.40
C VAL A 155 -8.56 2.71 -25.71
N LYS A 156 -9.73 2.45 -26.29
CA LYS A 156 -10.22 3.16 -27.48
C LYS A 156 -10.50 4.64 -27.21
N GLU A 157 -11.03 4.96 -26.04
CA GLU A 157 -11.47 6.32 -25.68
C GLU A 157 -10.36 7.15 -25.05
N HIS A 158 -9.53 6.55 -24.20
CA HIS A 158 -8.56 7.22 -23.33
C HIS A 158 -7.10 6.82 -23.60
N GLY A 159 -6.86 5.73 -24.33
CA GLY A 159 -5.52 5.24 -24.65
C GLY A 159 -4.81 4.54 -23.49
N VAL A 160 -3.51 4.28 -23.66
CA VAL A 160 -2.63 3.72 -22.63
C VAL A 160 -1.76 4.82 -22.03
N SER A 161 -1.78 4.98 -20.72
CA SER A 161 -0.98 5.98 -20.00
C SER A 161 0.48 5.58 -19.97
N VAL A 162 1.38 6.51 -20.29
CA VAL A 162 2.84 6.32 -20.28
C VAL A 162 3.48 7.12 -19.16
N PHE A 163 4.32 6.47 -18.37
CA PHE A 163 5.11 7.10 -17.32
C PHE A 163 6.59 6.78 -17.53
N LEU A 164 7.46 7.78 -17.45
CA LEU A 164 8.91 7.66 -17.55
C LEU A 164 9.52 7.56 -16.15
N MET A 165 10.48 6.66 -15.96
CA MET A 165 11.28 6.56 -14.74
C MET A 165 12.62 7.31 -14.94
N PRO A 166 12.82 8.51 -14.37
CA PRO A 166 13.95 9.38 -14.68
C PRO A 166 15.32 8.83 -14.24
N SER A 167 15.35 7.99 -13.20
CA SER A 167 16.62 7.48 -12.65
C SER A 167 17.28 6.34 -13.43
N GLY A 168 16.59 5.65 -14.35
CA GLY A 168 17.18 4.48 -15.01
C GLY A 168 17.50 3.32 -14.06
N MET A 169 17.33 2.08 -14.53
CA MET A 169 16.98 0.98 -13.63
C MET A 169 18.15 0.05 -13.26
N LEU A 170 18.71 0.23 -12.07
CA LEU A 170 19.16 -0.92 -11.25
C LEU A 170 18.39 -0.99 -9.92
N GLY A 171 18.10 0.16 -9.29
CA GLY A 171 17.33 0.22 -8.04
C GLY A 171 15.87 -0.21 -8.19
N THR A 172 15.15 0.36 -9.17
CA THR A 172 13.71 0.07 -9.38
C THR A 172 13.44 -1.37 -9.85
N LEU A 173 14.37 -2.01 -10.60
CA LEU A 173 14.22 -3.43 -11.00
C LEU A 173 14.29 -4.34 -9.79
N LEU A 174 15.25 -4.08 -8.90
CA LEU A 174 15.47 -4.86 -7.69
C LEU A 174 14.27 -4.70 -6.73
N SER A 175 13.69 -3.50 -6.62
CA SER A 175 12.50 -3.27 -5.81
C SER A 175 11.26 -3.98 -6.35
N LEU A 176 11.06 -4.03 -7.68
CA LEU A 176 9.90 -4.70 -8.29
C LEU A 176 9.99 -6.24 -8.22
N ILE A 177 11.20 -6.80 -8.23
CA ILE A 177 11.44 -8.24 -8.01
C ILE A 177 10.99 -8.68 -6.61
N ASP A 178 11.13 -7.82 -5.60
CA ASP A 178 10.74 -8.13 -4.22
C ASP A 178 9.22 -7.96 -3.99
N VAL A 179 8.52 -7.14 -4.79
CA VAL A 179 7.10 -6.78 -4.60
C VAL A 179 6.14 -7.63 -5.45
N LEU A 180 6.43 -7.87 -6.73
CA LEU A 180 5.53 -8.66 -7.60
C LEU A 180 5.20 -10.06 -7.07
N PRO A 181 6.15 -10.81 -6.48
CA PRO A 181 5.85 -12.13 -5.95
C PRO A 181 4.77 -12.13 -4.85
N LEU A 182 4.63 -11.02 -4.11
CA LEU A 182 3.72 -10.90 -2.97
C LEU A 182 2.26 -11.17 -3.37
N PHE A 183 1.87 -10.78 -4.59
CA PHE A 183 0.48 -10.92 -5.07
C PHE A 183 0.16 -12.30 -5.65
N SER A 184 1.17 -13.20 -5.76
CA SER A 184 0.96 -14.55 -6.29
C SER A 184 0.16 -15.43 -5.33
N ASN A 185 -0.92 -16.05 -5.81
CA ASN A 185 -1.70 -17.01 -5.02
C ASN A 185 -1.09 -18.43 -5.05
N THR A 186 0.19 -18.53 -4.69
CA THR A 186 0.95 -19.77 -4.71
C THR A 186 1.78 -19.93 -3.44
N GLY A 187 2.37 -21.11 -3.22
CA GLY A 187 3.36 -21.30 -2.15
C GLY A 187 4.59 -20.39 -2.31
N TRP A 188 4.94 -20.02 -3.54
CA TRP A 188 6.01 -19.03 -3.79
C TRP A 188 5.60 -17.64 -3.32
N GLY A 189 4.40 -17.18 -3.66
CA GLY A 189 3.89 -15.89 -3.18
C GLY A 189 3.76 -15.86 -1.66
N GLN A 190 3.29 -16.95 -1.04
CA GLN A 190 3.27 -17.06 0.43
C GLN A 190 4.67 -16.90 1.03
N ASN A 191 5.66 -17.62 0.51
CA ASN A 191 7.04 -17.50 0.99
C ASN A 191 7.62 -16.10 0.74
N ALA A 192 7.23 -15.43 -0.34
CA ALA A 192 7.64 -14.05 -0.61
C ALA A 192 7.06 -13.07 0.41
N ASN A 193 5.77 -13.20 0.77
CA ASN A 193 5.15 -12.40 1.83
C ASN A 193 5.87 -12.58 3.16
N LEU A 194 6.10 -13.83 3.57
CA LEU A 194 6.83 -14.12 4.81
C LEU A 194 8.26 -13.57 4.79
N ALA A 195 8.99 -13.75 3.70
CA ALA A 195 10.36 -13.24 3.56
C ALA A 195 10.41 -11.71 3.58
N PHE A 196 9.43 -11.04 2.96
CA PHE A 196 9.31 -9.59 2.96
C PHE A 196 9.07 -9.07 4.39
N LEU A 197 8.06 -9.58 5.08
CA LEU A 197 7.73 -9.18 6.46
C LEU A 197 8.89 -9.48 7.43
N THR A 198 9.59 -10.62 7.25
CA THR A 198 10.79 -10.95 8.05
C THR A 198 11.90 -9.93 7.81
N LYS A 199 12.18 -9.62 6.54
CA LYS A 199 13.29 -8.73 6.14
C LYS A 199 13.05 -7.28 6.54
N HIS A 200 11.81 -6.81 6.44
CA HIS A 200 11.48 -5.39 6.57
C HIS A 200 10.86 -5.02 7.92
N MET A 201 10.28 -5.98 8.65
CA MET A 201 9.60 -5.74 9.93
C MET A 201 10.14 -6.61 11.07
N GLY A 202 11.08 -7.53 10.80
CA GLY A 202 11.56 -8.46 11.82
C GLY A 202 10.52 -9.49 12.27
N ALA A 203 9.42 -9.65 11.52
CA ALA A 203 8.38 -10.62 11.84
C ALA A 203 8.90 -12.06 11.75
N THR A 204 8.43 -12.95 12.63
CA THR A 204 8.90 -14.34 12.65
C THR A 204 7.97 -15.29 11.91
N PHE A 205 6.65 -15.08 12.04
CA PHE A 205 5.60 -15.97 11.52
C PHE A 205 5.95 -17.45 11.74
N GLU A 206 6.16 -17.85 13.00
CA GLU A 206 6.47 -19.23 13.32
C GLU A 206 5.32 -20.18 12.95
N LYS A 207 5.62 -21.28 12.29
CA LYS A 207 4.60 -22.27 11.93
C LYS A 207 4.04 -22.98 13.17
N ARG A 208 2.72 -23.02 13.31
CA ARG A 208 2.00 -23.64 14.42
C ARG A 208 1.90 -25.17 14.27
N PRO A 209 1.88 -25.92 15.39
CA PRO A 209 1.49 -27.32 15.35
C PRO A 209 0.02 -27.45 14.91
N GLN A 210 -0.31 -28.55 14.23
CA GLN A 210 -1.70 -28.84 13.88
C GLN A 210 -2.50 -29.31 15.11
N PRO A 211 -3.83 -29.08 15.14
CA PRO A 211 -4.64 -28.45 14.09
C PRO A 211 -4.57 -26.92 14.08
N TRP A 212 -4.57 -26.31 12.89
CA TRP A 212 -4.55 -24.85 12.72
C TRP A 212 -5.90 -24.16 12.92
N ARG A 213 -6.87 -24.87 13.49
CA ARG A 213 -8.24 -24.43 13.68
C ARG A 213 -8.69 -24.79 15.10
N SER A 214 -9.21 -23.80 15.80
CA SER A 214 -9.84 -23.97 17.09
C SER A 214 -11.33 -24.31 16.94
N VAL A 215 -11.85 -25.15 17.83
CA VAL A 215 -13.30 -25.39 17.95
C VAL A 215 -13.84 -24.34 18.92
N ILE A 216 -14.51 -23.34 18.38
CA ILE A 216 -15.01 -22.18 19.12
C ILE A 216 -16.43 -22.49 19.59
N ASN A 217 -16.73 -22.12 20.82
CA ASN A 217 -18.10 -22.07 21.32
C ASN A 217 -18.62 -20.61 21.19
N PRO A 218 -19.58 -20.32 20.29
CA PRO A 218 -20.11 -18.96 20.09
C PRO A 218 -20.69 -18.32 21.36
N GLU A 219 -21.08 -19.12 22.36
CA GLU A 219 -21.56 -18.59 23.63
C GLU A 219 -20.48 -17.85 24.43
N ASP A 220 -19.21 -18.26 24.28
CA ASP A 220 -18.07 -17.64 24.96
C ASP A 220 -17.60 -16.34 24.28
N VAL A 221 -18.13 -16.02 23.10
CA VAL A 221 -17.85 -14.79 22.35
C VAL A 221 -18.89 -13.73 22.70
N HIS A 222 -18.45 -12.48 22.84
CA HIS A 222 -19.28 -11.38 23.31
C HIS A 222 -19.32 -10.23 22.30
N SER A 223 -20.35 -9.40 22.39
CA SER A 223 -20.40 -8.15 21.62
C SER A 223 -19.19 -7.28 21.93
N GLY A 224 -18.59 -6.75 20.87
CA GLY A 224 -17.39 -5.93 20.93
C GLY A 224 -16.10 -6.73 20.93
N ASP A 225 -16.10 -8.06 21.06
CA ASP A 225 -14.86 -8.84 20.91
C ASP A 225 -14.29 -8.62 19.49
N PHE A 226 -12.98 -8.36 19.42
CA PHE A 226 -12.30 -7.90 18.22
C PHE A 226 -11.67 -9.08 17.48
N LEU A 227 -11.73 -9.07 16.15
CA LEU A 227 -11.07 -10.05 15.28
C LEU A 227 -9.96 -9.37 14.50
N ALA A 228 -8.72 -9.77 14.75
CA ALA A 228 -7.57 -9.39 13.93
C ALA A 228 -7.33 -10.49 12.89
N VAL A 229 -7.25 -10.10 11.62
CA VAL A 229 -7.06 -10.98 10.48
C VAL A 229 -5.75 -10.62 9.77
N SER A 230 -4.96 -11.64 9.45
CA SER A 230 -3.76 -11.52 8.63
C SER A 230 -3.83 -12.52 7.48
N LYS A 231 -3.73 -12.06 6.26
CA LYS A 231 -3.53 -12.87 5.06
C LYS A 231 -2.09 -12.74 4.59
N ILE A 232 -1.59 -13.79 3.96
CA ILE A 232 -0.17 -13.90 3.56
C ILE A 232 -0.01 -14.51 2.16
N ARG A 233 -1.09 -14.63 1.38
CA ARG A 233 -1.04 -15.22 0.04
C ARG A 233 -2.04 -14.55 -0.90
N GLY A 234 -1.72 -14.52 -2.19
CA GLY A 234 -2.61 -13.99 -3.23
C GLY A 234 -2.73 -12.47 -3.19
N ARG A 235 -3.69 -11.93 -3.95
CA ARG A 235 -3.94 -10.49 -4.08
C ARG A 235 -4.04 -9.81 -2.70
N TRP A 236 -4.93 -10.32 -1.84
CA TRP A 236 -5.15 -9.76 -0.51
C TRP A 236 -3.94 -9.91 0.42
N GLY A 237 -3.24 -11.05 0.37
CA GLY A 237 -1.99 -11.20 1.13
C GLY A 237 -0.92 -10.20 0.72
N GLY A 238 -0.78 -9.91 -0.58
CA GLY A 238 0.16 -8.90 -1.07
C GLY A 238 -0.18 -7.49 -0.60
N PHE A 239 -1.45 -7.09 -0.69
CA PHE A 239 -1.92 -5.80 -0.18
C PHE A 239 -1.69 -5.67 1.33
N GLU A 240 -2.13 -6.65 2.11
CA GLU A 240 -1.94 -6.64 3.55
C GLU A 240 -0.46 -6.65 3.95
N THR A 241 0.42 -7.31 3.20
CA THR A 241 1.87 -7.29 3.49
C THR A 241 2.45 -5.89 3.35
N LEU A 242 2.04 -5.14 2.34
CA LEU A 242 2.46 -3.76 2.17
C LEU A 242 1.84 -2.85 3.24
N GLU A 243 0.55 -3.04 3.55
CA GLU A 243 -0.12 -2.33 4.64
C GLU A 243 0.57 -2.55 5.99
N LYS A 244 0.85 -3.82 6.35
CA LYS A 244 1.59 -4.19 7.56
C LYS A 244 2.94 -3.48 7.61
N TRP A 245 3.64 -3.43 6.48
CA TRP A 245 4.94 -2.78 6.39
C TRP A 245 4.88 -1.27 6.60
N VAL A 246 3.91 -0.56 6.01
CA VAL A 246 3.79 0.89 6.15
C VAL A 246 3.19 1.33 7.48
N THR A 247 2.32 0.51 8.10
CA THR A 247 1.65 0.85 9.37
C THR A 247 2.34 0.28 10.60
N GLY A 248 3.20 -0.73 10.42
CA GLY A 248 3.73 -1.54 11.52
C GLY A 248 2.70 -2.48 12.14
N ALA A 249 1.50 -2.59 11.56
CA ALA A 249 0.53 -3.59 11.97
C ALA A 249 1.02 -4.99 11.58
N PHE A 250 0.75 -5.98 12.42
CA PHE A 250 1.01 -7.40 12.08
C PHE A 250 -0.27 -8.15 11.67
N ALA A 251 -1.39 -7.42 11.58
CA ALA A 251 -2.65 -7.81 10.98
C ALA A 251 -2.99 -6.82 9.86
N GLY A 252 -3.70 -7.27 8.83
CA GLY A 252 -4.06 -6.43 7.67
C GLY A 252 -5.57 -6.30 7.45
N HIS A 253 -6.39 -6.92 8.30
CA HIS A 253 -7.82 -6.67 8.31
C HIS A 253 -8.42 -6.88 9.69
N THR A 254 -9.57 -6.28 9.96
CA THR A 254 -10.23 -6.37 11.26
C THR A 254 -11.75 -6.51 11.12
N ALA A 255 -12.34 -7.27 12.04
CA ALA A 255 -13.79 -7.41 12.18
C ALA A 255 -14.18 -7.37 13.67
N VAL A 256 -15.48 -7.25 13.95
CA VAL A 256 -16.01 -7.21 15.33
C VAL A 256 -17.18 -8.16 15.50
N CYS A 257 -17.21 -8.86 16.63
CA CYS A 257 -18.31 -9.72 17.01
C CYS A 257 -19.46 -8.93 17.64
N LEU A 258 -20.70 -9.27 17.30
CA LEU A 258 -21.92 -8.69 17.87
C LEU A 258 -22.94 -9.78 18.20
N LYS A 259 -23.55 -9.72 19.39
CA LYS A 259 -24.71 -10.53 19.75
C LYS A 259 -26.00 -9.73 19.61
N ASP A 260 -26.98 -10.30 18.91
CA ASP A 260 -28.31 -9.71 18.84
C ASP A 260 -29.15 -10.01 20.11
N ASP A 261 -30.37 -9.47 20.16
CA ASP A 261 -31.28 -9.64 21.30
C ASP A 261 -31.68 -11.10 21.57
N LEU A 262 -31.48 -11.99 20.60
CA LEU A 262 -31.71 -13.44 20.72
C LEU A 262 -30.44 -14.20 21.12
N GLY A 263 -29.33 -13.51 21.33
CA GLY A 263 -28.02 -14.09 21.65
C GLY A 263 -27.27 -14.67 20.44
N ARG A 264 -27.78 -14.50 19.22
CA ARG A 264 -27.11 -15.02 18.01
C ARG A 264 -25.88 -14.18 17.71
N LEU A 265 -24.80 -14.84 17.28
CA LEU A 265 -23.53 -14.22 16.99
C LEU A 265 -23.44 -13.77 15.52
N TRP A 266 -23.01 -12.53 15.34
CA TRP A 266 -22.81 -11.84 14.06
C TRP A 266 -21.39 -11.30 14.01
N VAL A 267 -20.88 -11.09 12.80
CA VAL A 267 -19.60 -10.45 12.53
C VAL A 267 -19.85 -9.22 11.65
N GLY A 268 -19.42 -8.06 12.14
CA GLY A 268 -19.41 -6.81 11.38
C GLY A 268 -18.01 -6.51 10.87
N GLU A 269 -17.89 -6.15 9.60
CA GLU A 269 -16.62 -5.73 8.99
C GLU A 269 -16.84 -4.69 7.90
N SER A 270 -15.84 -3.84 7.68
CA SER A 270 -15.76 -2.96 6.52
C SER A 270 -14.68 -3.49 5.58
N GLY A 271 -14.99 -3.66 4.30
CA GLY A 271 -14.06 -4.22 3.31
C GLY A 271 -14.51 -5.56 2.75
N HIS A 272 -15.81 -5.88 2.87
CA HIS A 272 -16.38 -7.10 2.34
C HIS A 272 -16.75 -6.91 0.88
N GLU A 273 -16.18 -7.73 -0.01
CA GLU A 273 -16.46 -7.68 -1.45
C GLU A 273 -17.86 -8.26 -1.75
N ASN A 274 -18.73 -7.46 -2.37
CA ASN A 274 -20.05 -7.91 -2.80
C ASN A 274 -20.01 -8.59 -4.19
N ASP A 275 -21.16 -9.08 -4.66
CA ASP A 275 -21.28 -9.76 -5.98
C ASP A 275 -20.84 -8.92 -7.19
N LYS A 276 -20.68 -7.60 -7.03
CA LYS A 276 -20.21 -6.67 -8.07
C LYS A 276 -18.72 -6.34 -7.95
N GLY A 277 -18.01 -6.90 -6.98
CA GLY A 277 -16.61 -6.58 -6.70
C GLY A 277 -16.43 -5.28 -5.91
N GLU A 278 -17.50 -4.70 -5.35
CA GLU A 278 -17.41 -3.48 -4.53
C GLU A 278 -17.17 -3.87 -3.07
N GLU A 279 -16.23 -3.19 -2.41
CA GLU A 279 -16.01 -3.35 -0.97
C GLU A 279 -16.97 -2.49 -0.15
N ILE A 280 -17.75 -3.17 0.69
CA ILE A 280 -18.81 -2.55 1.49
C ILE A 280 -18.71 -2.97 2.97
N ILE A 281 -19.48 -2.27 3.79
CA ILE A 281 -19.69 -2.62 5.20
C ILE A 281 -20.85 -3.61 5.33
N VAL A 282 -20.58 -4.73 5.99
CA VAL A 282 -21.57 -5.80 6.22
C VAL A 282 -21.64 -6.20 7.69
N VAL A 283 -22.77 -6.79 8.07
CA VAL A 283 -22.93 -7.55 9.31
C VAL A 283 -23.61 -8.86 8.95
N ILE A 284 -22.86 -9.96 9.01
CA ILE A 284 -23.32 -11.29 8.59
C ILE A 284 -23.28 -12.28 9.76
N PRO A 285 -24.06 -13.37 9.72
CA PRO A 285 -24.03 -14.40 10.76
C PRO A 285 -22.62 -14.99 10.93
N TRP A 286 -22.24 -15.33 12.16
CA TRP A 286 -20.95 -15.94 12.45
C TRP A 286 -20.65 -17.17 11.59
N ASP A 287 -21.62 -18.06 11.44
CA ASP A 287 -21.43 -19.30 10.67
C ASP A 287 -21.12 -19.03 9.19
N GLU A 288 -21.71 -17.97 8.63
CA GLU A 288 -21.46 -17.53 7.26
C GLU A 288 -20.06 -16.92 7.13
N TRP A 289 -19.72 -15.96 8.01
CA TRP A 289 -18.38 -15.36 8.04
C TRP A 289 -17.28 -16.42 8.25
N TRP A 290 -17.54 -17.39 9.12
CA TRP A 290 -16.60 -18.47 9.42
C TRP A 290 -16.42 -19.42 8.23
N ASP A 291 -17.49 -19.78 7.52
CA ASP A 291 -17.40 -20.60 6.31
C ASP A 291 -16.64 -19.89 5.19
N LEU A 292 -16.88 -18.59 4.98
CA LEU A 292 -16.12 -17.76 4.04
C LEU A 292 -14.63 -17.72 4.41
N THR A 293 -14.33 -17.48 5.70
CA THR A 293 -12.95 -17.43 6.21
C THR A 293 -12.22 -18.75 6.01
N LEU A 294 -12.89 -19.89 6.19
CA LEU A 294 -12.31 -21.23 5.97
C LEU A 294 -12.05 -21.54 4.49
N LYS A 295 -12.80 -20.90 3.58
CA LYS A 295 -12.66 -21.05 2.13
C LYS A 295 -11.69 -20.03 1.51
N ASP A 296 -11.25 -19.03 2.27
CA ASP A 296 -10.34 -17.99 1.77
C ASP A 296 -9.00 -18.61 1.35
N SER A 297 -8.72 -18.53 0.05
CA SER A 297 -7.50 -19.06 -0.55
C SER A 297 -6.25 -18.22 -0.22
N SER A 298 -6.39 -17.08 0.45
CA SER A 298 -5.30 -16.17 0.84
C SER A 298 -4.53 -16.62 2.09
N ASN A 299 -4.87 -17.82 2.62
CA ASN A 299 -4.30 -18.40 3.85
C ASN A 299 -4.41 -17.43 5.05
N PRO A 300 -5.62 -17.21 5.58
CA PRO A 300 -5.82 -16.29 6.70
C PRO A 300 -5.34 -16.88 8.04
N GLN A 301 -4.78 -16.01 8.88
CA GLN A 301 -4.58 -16.19 10.30
C GLN A 301 -5.57 -15.28 11.02
N VAL A 302 -6.25 -15.79 12.04
CA VAL A 302 -7.29 -15.03 12.75
C VAL A 302 -7.08 -15.14 14.25
N ALA A 303 -7.04 -13.98 14.90
CA ALA A 303 -6.99 -13.84 16.35
C ALA A 303 -8.26 -13.14 16.85
N LEU A 304 -8.90 -13.75 17.85
CA LEU A 304 -9.98 -13.16 18.63
C LEU A 304 -9.39 -12.53 19.88
N LEU A 305 -9.65 -11.25 20.08
CA LEU A 305 -9.21 -10.44 21.21
C LEU A 305 -10.46 -10.10 22.06
N PRO A 306 -10.71 -10.82 23.16
CA PRO A 306 -11.86 -10.53 24.01
C PRO A 306 -11.71 -9.16 24.67
N LEU A 307 -12.80 -8.40 24.79
CA LEU A 307 -12.77 -7.16 25.58
C LEU A 307 -12.53 -7.46 27.07
N HIS A 308 -11.74 -6.60 27.73
CA HIS A 308 -11.57 -6.66 29.18
C HIS A 308 -12.94 -6.51 29.88
N PRO A 309 -13.22 -7.23 30.98
CA PRO A 309 -14.50 -7.15 31.68
C PRO A 309 -14.95 -5.73 32.03
N ASP A 310 -14.02 -4.85 32.43
CA ASP A 310 -14.34 -3.45 32.77
C ASP A 310 -14.71 -2.60 31.55
N VAL A 311 -14.18 -2.93 30.37
CA VAL A 311 -14.54 -2.29 29.10
C VAL A 311 -15.87 -2.82 28.62
N ARG A 312 -16.07 -4.13 28.69
CA ARG A 312 -17.32 -4.81 28.36
C ARG A 312 -18.49 -4.28 29.20
N ALA A 313 -18.26 -3.98 30.48
CA ALA A 313 -19.28 -3.40 31.36
C ALA A 313 -19.78 -2.02 30.91
N LYS A 314 -18.98 -1.27 30.13
CA LYS A 314 -19.34 0.04 29.56
C LYS A 314 -19.98 -0.08 28.18
N PHE A 315 -19.82 -1.22 27.51
CA PHE A 315 -20.25 -1.42 26.13
C PHE A 315 -21.78 -1.47 26.02
N ASN A 316 -22.36 -0.45 25.40
CA ASN A 316 -23.79 -0.41 25.10
C ASN A 316 -24.09 -1.17 23.79
N ASN A 317 -24.60 -2.40 23.94
CA ASN A 317 -24.92 -3.27 22.80
C ASN A 317 -25.98 -2.69 21.85
N THR A 318 -26.99 -1.98 22.39
CA THR A 318 -28.04 -1.37 21.56
C THR A 318 -27.46 -0.27 20.68
N ALA A 319 -26.64 0.62 21.25
CA ALA A 319 -26.00 1.69 20.50
C ALA A 319 -24.99 1.16 19.46
N ALA A 320 -24.26 0.09 19.80
CA ALA A 320 -23.38 -0.60 18.85
C ALA A 320 -24.15 -1.13 17.64
N TRP A 321 -25.31 -1.76 17.85
CA TRP A 321 -26.17 -2.24 16.77
C TRP A 321 -26.80 -1.11 15.95
N GLU A 322 -27.19 0.00 16.57
CA GLU A 322 -27.69 1.18 15.87
C GLU A 322 -26.62 1.75 14.93
N TYR A 323 -25.38 1.88 15.42
CA TYR A 323 -24.24 2.29 14.59
C TYR A 323 -23.99 1.30 13.46
N ALA A 324 -23.87 0.00 13.76
CA ALA A 324 -23.60 -1.03 12.76
C ALA A 324 -24.64 -1.02 11.64
N ARG A 325 -25.94 -0.94 11.98
CA ARG A 325 -27.04 -0.84 11.01
C ARG A 325 -26.99 0.43 10.18
N SER A 326 -26.57 1.55 10.77
CA SER A 326 -26.45 2.82 10.06
C SER A 326 -25.37 2.80 8.98
N MET A 327 -24.38 1.90 9.09
CA MET A 327 -23.27 1.76 8.16
C MET A 327 -23.44 0.64 7.14
N LEU A 328 -24.45 -0.23 7.27
CA LEU A 328 -24.67 -1.35 6.34
C LEU A 328 -24.77 -0.89 4.88
N GLY A 329 -24.02 -1.55 4.01
CA GLY A 329 -23.98 -1.29 2.56
C GLY A 329 -23.27 0.01 2.17
N LYS A 330 -22.68 0.73 3.12
CA LYS A 330 -21.84 1.89 2.82
C LYS A 330 -20.45 1.46 2.31
N PRO A 331 -19.78 2.31 1.52
CA PRO A 331 -18.50 1.96 0.92
C PRO A 331 -17.37 1.86 1.96
N TYR A 332 -16.33 1.10 1.60
CA TYR A 332 -15.08 1.07 2.33
C TYR A 332 -14.39 2.44 2.37
N GLY A 333 -13.67 2.72 3.46
CA GLY A 333 -12.93 3.97 3.70
C GLY A 333 -11.64 4.11 2.89
N TYR A 334 -11.72 4.07 1.56
CA TYR A 334 -10.53 4.33 0.73
C TYR A 334 -9.99 5.76 0.87
N HIS A 335 -10.90 6.72 1.08
CA HIS A 335 -10.57 8.14 1.24
C HIS A 335 -9.69 8.42 2.46
N ASN A 336 -9.78 7.61 3.52
CA ASN A 336 -9.04 7.83 4.76
C ASN A 336 -7.90 6.82 4.99
N MET A 337 -7.90 5.66 4.32
CA MET A 337 -6.88 4.61 4.51
C MET A 337 -5.44 5.08 4.26
N ILE A 338 -5.22 5.97 3.28
CA ILE A 338 -3.87 6.51 3.00
C ILE A 338 -3.47 7.53 4.07
N PHE A 339 -4.41 8.31 4.58
CA PHE A 339 -4.10 9.36 5.54
C PHE A 339 -3.88 8.82 6.93
N SER A 340 -4.54 7.72 7.33
CA SER A 340 -4.41 7.13 8.67
C SER A 340 -3.03 6.57 9.05
N TRP A 341 -2.01 6.75 8.20
CA TRP A 341 -0.62 6.44 8.54
C TRP A 341 0.36 7.49 8.01
N ILE A 342 -0.13 8.58 7.39
CA ILE A 342 0.68 9.68 6.84
C ILE A 342 0.46 10.92 7.73
N ASP A 343 0.78 10.78 9.02
CA ASP A 343 0.41 11.75 10.06
C ASP A 343 1.57 12.68 10.46
N THR A 344 2.80 12.36 10.06
CA THR A 344 4.01 13.19 10.25
C THR A 344 4.63 13.74 8.95
N LEU A 345 5.47 14.77 9.05
CA LEU A 345 6.10 15.41 7.87
C LEU A 345 7.13 14.51 7.15
N ALA A 346 7.73 13.52 7.82
CA ALA A 346 8.83 12.73 7.26
C ALA A 346 8.91 11.29 7.77
N ASP A 347 8.39 11.01 8.97
CA ASP A 347 8.63 9.75 9.71
C ASP A 347 7.48 8.74 9.57
N ASN A 348 6.79 8.74 8.43
CA ASN A 348 5.73 7.76 8.14
C ASN A 348 6.13 6.76 7.06
N TYR A 349 7.20 7.06 6.32
CA TYR A 349 7.48 6.38 5.08
C TYR A 349 8.65 5.41 5.25
N PRO A 350 8.41 4.09 5.20
CA PRO A 350 9.48 3.10 5.13
C PRO A 350 10.48 3.43 4.02
N PRO A 351 11.79 3.57 4.28
CA PRO A 351 12.76 3.80 3.22
C PRO A 351 12.67 2.71 2.13
N PRO A 352 12.65 3.08 0.83
CA PRO A 352 12.90 4.41 0.26
C PRO A 352 11.64 5.26 -0.03
N LEU A 353 10.48 4.94 0.55
CA LEU A 353 9.25 5.73 0.39
C LEU A 353 9.42 7.13 0.99
N ASP A 354 8.82 8.14 0.37
CA ASP A 354 8.64 9.49 0.91
C ASP A 354 7.33 10.11 0.39
N ALA A 355 6.96 11.30 0.87
CA ALA A 355 5.75 12.01 0.47
C ALA A 355 5.69 12.25 -1.05
N HIS A 356 6.83 12.47 -1.70
CA HIS A 356 6.89 12.68 -3.15
C HIS A 356 6.63 11.40 -3.95
N LEU A 357 7.02 10.22 -3.42
CA LEU A 357 6.66 8.93 -3.99
C LEU A 357 5.18 8.61 -3.82
N VAL A 358 4.59 8.97 -2.67
CA VAL A 358 3.14 8.87 -2.47
C VAL A 358 2.38 9.78 -3.43
N ILE A 359 2.78 11.05 -3.58
CA ILE A 359 2.25 11.98 -4.60
C ILE A 359 2.39 11.42 -6.01
N SER A 360 3.47 10.69 -6.30
CA SER A 360 3.71 10.12 -7.63
C SER A 360 2.84 8.90 -7.91
N VAL A 361 2.67 8.01 -6.92
CA VAL A 361 1.71 6.89 -7.00
C VAL A 361 0.27 7.42 -7.10
N MET A 362 -0.07 8.45 -6.32
CA MET A 362 -1.36 9.16 -6.39
C MET A 362 -1.55 9.81 -7.78
N SER A 363 -0.53 10.46 -8.33
CA SER A 363 -0.58 11.08 -9.67
C SER A 363 -0.68 10.04 -10.79
N MET A 364 -0.04 8.88 -10.65
CA MET A 364 -0.19 7.75 -11.57
C MET A 364 -1.61 7.18 -11.51
N TRP A 365 -2.10 6.89 -10.32
CA TRP A 365 -3.41 6.28 -10.11
C TRP A 365 -4.55 7.26 -10.44
N THR A 366 -4.35 8.57 -10.28
CA THR A 366 -5.27 9.64 -10.75
C THR A 366 -5.44 9.65 -12.25
N ARG A 367 -4.41 9.28 -13.01
CA ARG A 367 -4.51 9.18 -14.46
C ARG A 367 -5.00 7.82 -14.96
N VAL A 368 -4.74 6.76 -14.19
CA VAL A 368 -5.12 5.38 -14.53
C VAL A 368 -6.58 5.09 -14.17
N GLN A 369 -7.08 5.59 -13.06
CA GLN A 369 -8.46 5.41 -12.58
C GLN A 369 -8.99 6.75 -12.01
N PRO A 370 -9.34 7.73 -12.86
CA PRO A 370 -9.68 9.08 -12.41
C PRO A 370 -10.89 9.13 -11.47
N ALA A 371 -11.89 8.25 -11.67
CA ALA A 371 -13.04 8.13 -10.78
C ALA A 371 -12.65 7.56 -9.40
N TYR A 372 -11.73 6.59 -9.36
CA TYR A 372 -11.28 5.95 -8.12
C TYR A 372 -10.31 6.85 -7.35
N ALA A 373 -9.42 7.55 -8.04
CA ALA A 373 -8.49 8.50 -7.45
C ALA A 373 -9.14 9.79 -6.94
N ALA A 374 -10.16 10.30 -7.63
CA ALA A 374 -11.00 11.37 -7.10
C ALA A 374 -11.63 10.95 -5.76
N ASN A 375 -12.02 9.67 -5.68
CA ASN A 375 -12.54 9.00 -4.49
C ASN A 375 -11.47 8.48 -3.50
N MET A 376 -10.17 8.75 -3.71
CA MET A 376 -9.13 8.27 -2.79
C MET A 376 -8.38 9.41 -2.11
N TRP A 377 -8.24 10.57 -2.73
CA TRP A 377 -7.53 11.70 -2.11
C TRP A 377 -8.01 13.09 -2.49
N ASN A 378 -8.55 13.34 -3.68
CA ASN A 378 -8.91 14.72 -4.05
C ASN A 378 -9.97 15.29 -3.11
N GLU A 379 -11.03 14.55 -2.81
CA GLU A 379 -12.05 15.01 -1.88
C GLU A 379 -11.49 15.17 -0.46
N ALA A 380 -10.66 14.22 -0.01
CA ALA A 380 -10.02 14.24 1.31
C ALA A 380 -9.06 15.44 1.49
N LEU A 381 -8.28 15.77 0.45
CA LEU A 381 -7.39 16.94 0.43
C LEU A 381 -8.18 18.26 0.38
N ASN A 382 -9.29 18.29 -0.37
CA ASN A 382 -10.21 19.43 -0.38
C ASN A 382 -10.81 19.67 1.01
N LYS A 383 -11.27 18.62 1.71
CA LYS A 383 -11.78 18.73 3.09
C LYS A 383 -10.73 19.30 4.05
N ARG A 384 -9.47 18.83 3.96
CA ARG A 384 -8.34 19.37 4.73
C ARG A 384 -8.06 20.85 4.44
N LEU A 385 -8.19 21.27 3.18
CA LEU A 385 -8.09 22.68 2.79
C LEU A 385 -9.36 23.51 3.08
N GLY A 386 -10.49 22.87 3.43
CA GLY A 386 -11.79 23.55 3.48
C GLY A 386 -12.22 24.11 2.12
N THR A 387 -11.85 23.44 1.03
CA THR A 387 -12.26 23.76 -0.35
C THR A 387 -13.17 22.66 -0.90
N GLU A 388 -13.74 22.88 -2.07
CA GLU A 388 -14.60 21.91 -2.75
C GLU A 388 -14.20 21.85 -4.24
N GLU A 389 -14.25 20.65 -4.82
CA GLU A 389 -14.09 20.40 -6.26
C GLU A 389 -12.78 20.87 -6.91
N LEU A 390 -11.73 21.18 -6.13
CA LEU A 390 -10.41 21.40 -6.71
C LEU A 390 -9.79 20.09 -7.17
N ASP A 391 -9.22 20.08 -8.38
CA ASP A 391 -8.35 19.00 -8.81
C ASP A 391 -6.99 19.07 -8.08
N LEU A 392 -6.14 18.06 -8.25
CA LEU A 392 -4.85 17.99 -7.55
C LEU A 392 -3.96 19.22 -7.84
N TYR A 393 -4.01 19.79 -9.04
CA TYR A 393 -3.25 21.00 -9.37
C TYR A 393 -3.80 22.23 -8.65
N GLY A 394 -5.12 22.39 -8.62
CA GLY A 394 -5.79 23.45 -7.85
C GLY A 394 -5.54 23.33 -6.34
N ILE A 395 -5.51 22.11 -5.81
CA ILE A 395 -5.12 21.82 -4.42
C ILE A 395 -3.69 22.31 -4.16
N LEU A 396 -2.73 21.94 -5.02
CA LEU A 396 -1.33 22.34 -4.86
C LEU A 396 -1.15 23.86 -4.96
N GLU A 397 -1.83 24.52 -5.91
CA GLU A 397 -1.80 25.97 -6.06
C GLU A 397 -2.40 26.68 -4.83
N GLU A 398 -3.56 26.23 -4.35
CA GLU A 398 -4.22 26.79 -3.17
C GLU A 398 -3.39 26.58 -1.89
N THR A 399 -2.76 25.42 -1.76
CA THR A 399 -1.84 25.09 -0.65
C THR A 399 -0.67 26.06 -0.65
N ALA A 400 -0.02 26.26 -1.80
CA ALA A 400 1.07 27.22 -1.96
C ALA A 400 0.61 28.67 -1.72
N ARG A 401 -0.60 29.06 -2.18
CA ARG A 401 -1.18 30.38 -1.95
C ARG A 401 -1.39 30.67 -0.46
N ARG A 402 -1.67 29.64 0.34
CA ARG A 402 -1.79 29.73 1.80
C ARG A 402 -0.46 29.67 2.55
N GLY A 403 0.66 29.53 1.83
CA GLY A 403 1.99 29.43 2.42
C GLY A 403 2.23 28.12 3.17
N MET A 404 1.47 27.08 2.84
CA MET A 404 1.58 25.72 3.39
C MET A 404 2.31 24.84 2.38
N SER A 405 3.08 23.86 2.85
CA SER A 405 3.64 22.78 2.04
C SER A 405 2.62 21.66 1.84
N PHE A 406 2.79 20.85 0.79
CA PHE A 406 1.89 19.71 0.60
C PHE A 406 2.03 18.67 1.73
N ASP A 407 3.22 18.52 2.29
CA ASP A 407 3.46 17.62 3.42
C ASP A 407 2.68 18.08 4.66
N GLU A 408 2.67 19.39 4.96
CA GLU A 408 1.84 19.97 6.03
C GLU A 408 0.35 19.75 5.78
N LEU A 409 -0.11 19.80 4.53
CA LEU A 409 -1.51 19.51 4.19
C LEU A 409 -1.87 18.05 4.52
N LEU A 410 -0.97 17.10 4.24
CA LEU A 410 -1.21 15.69 4.53
C LEU A 410 -1.35 15.41 6.04
N THR A 411 -0.64 16.16 6.88
CA THR A 411 -0.69 16.01 8.36
C THR A 411 -1.95 16.56 9.02
N ILE A 412 -2.89 17.14 8.27
CA ILE A 412 -4.17 17.59 8.85
C ILE A 412 -5.02 16.33 9.14
N PRO A 413 -5.42 16.09 10.40
CA PRO A 413 -6.12 14.85 10.76
C PRO A 413 -7.46 14.70 10.06
N GLU A 414 -7.75 13.50 9.61
CA GLU A 414 -9.09 13.09 9.19
C GLU A 414 -10.08 13.29 10.35
N GLN A 415 -11.32 13.66 10.02
CA GLN A 415 -12.37 13.84 11.03
C GLN A 415 -13.46 12.78 10.84
N ASP A 416 -13.86 12.12 11.93
CA ASP A 416 -14.86 11.04 11.91
C ASP A 416 -16.24 11.48 11.37
N GLU A 417 -16.53 12.78 11.42
CA GLU A 417 -17.75 13.39 10.91
C GLU A 417 -17.71 13.71 9.41
N TRP A 418 -16.55 13.64 8.76
CA TRP A 418 -16.46 13.89 7.33
C TRP A 418 -17.27 12.87 6.54
N VAL A 419 -18.00 13.37 5.55
CA VAL A 419 -18.83 12.59 4.64
C VAL A 419 -18.38 12.90 3.22
N TYR A 420 -18.11 11.84 2.47
CA TYR A 420 -17.63 11.91 1.09
C TYR A 420 -18.80 11.87 0.11
N SER A 421 -18.53 12.17 -1.15
CA SER A 421 -19.52 12.20 -2.24
C SER A 421 -20.19 10.85 -2.48
N ASP A 422 -19.50 9.74 -2.19
CA ASP A 422 -20.01 8.37 -2.18
C ASP A 422 -20.66 7.95 -0.84
N GLY A 423 -20.68 8.86 0.14
CA GLY A 423 -21.36 8.73 1.42
C GLY A 423 -20.41 8.66 2.60
N LYS A 424 -20.94 8.18 3.73
CA LYS A 424 -20.13 7.94 4.93
C LYS A 424 -19.37 6.63 4.74
N SER A 425 -18.06 6.64 4.92
CA SER A 425 -17.20 5.46 4.75
C SER A 425 -16.27 5.32 5.96
N THR A 426 -15.78 4.11 6.20
CA THR A 426 -14.82 3.82 7.27
C THR A 426 -13.94 2.65 6.84
N THR A 427 -12.65 2.69 7.18
CA THR A 427 -11.76 1.50 7.08
C THR A 427 -12.23 0.39 8.04
N CYS A 428 -11.66 -0.80 7.88
CA CYS A 428 -11.96 -1.97 8.71
C CYS A 428 -11.85 -1.66 10.21
N VAL A 429 -10.79 -0.98 10.63
CA VAL A 429 -10.54 -0.67 12.04
C VAL A 429 -11.33 0.55 12.52
N ALA A 430 -11.45 1.59 11.70
CA ALA A 430 -12.24 2.78 12.05
C ALA A 430 -13.72 2.44 12.26
N PHE A 431 -14.27 1.48 11.50
CA PHE A 431 -15.62 0.95 11.73
C PHE A 431 -15.80 0.42 13.15
N ILE A 432 -14.84 -0.37 13.64
CA ILE A 432 -14.91 -1.00 14.97
C ILE A 432 -14.74 0.06 16.06
N LEU A 433 -13.77 0.96 15.92
CA LEU A 433 -13.50 1.98 16.93
C LEU A 433 -14.59 3.05 16.97
N ALA A 434 -15.21 3.38 15.84
CA ALA A 434 -16.40 4.24 15.80
C ALA A 434 -17.60 3.56 16.47
N MET A 435 -17.75 2.24 16.31
CA MET A 435 -18.72 1.45 17.06
C MET A 435 -18.42 1.50 18.56
N TYR A 436 -17.16 1.41 18.98
CA TYR A 436 -16.77 1.56 20.39
C TYR A 436 -17.07 2.96 20.93
N LYS A 437 -16.86 4.02 20.13
CA LYS A 437 -17.28 5.40 20.46
C LYS A 437 -18.80 5.45 20.68
N ALA A 438 -19.59 4.95 19.74
CA ALA A 438 -21.04 4.91 19.83
C ALA A 438 -21.54 4.05 21.01
N ALA A 439 -20.85 2.95 21.32
CA ALA A 439 -21.15 2.07 22.44
C ALA A 439 -20.73 2.65 23.81
N GLY A 440 -20.06 3.80 23.85
CA GLY A 440 -19.64 4.48 25.08
C GLY A 440 -18.33 3.98 25.70
N VAL A 441 -17.57 3.15 24.99
CA VAL A 441 -16.30 2.57 25.48
C VAL A 441 -15.26 3.65 25.81
N PHE A 442 -15.12 4.64 24.93
CA PHE A 442 -14.18 5.75 25.12
C PHE A 442 -14.64 6.78 26.18
N GLY A 443 -15.91 6.73 26.60
CA GLY A 443 -16.45 7.66 27.59
C GLY A 443 -16.19 9.13 27.22
N PRO A 444 -15.68 9.97 28.14
CA PRO A 444 -15.39 11.37 27.86
C PRO A 444 -14.33 11.63 26.78
N LEU A 445 -13.54 10.63 26.39
CA LEU A 445 -12.53 10.77 25.34
C LEU A 445 -13.12 10.68 23.94
N ALA A 446 -14.39 10.28 23.79
CA ALA A 446 -15.00 10.07 22.47
C ALA A 446 -14.92 11.32 21.58
N ASP A 447 -15.09 12.52 22.16
CA ASP A 447 -15.06 13.80 21.44
C ASP A 447 -13.63 14.32 21.17
N HIS A 448 -12.61 13.58 21.63
CA HIS A 448 -11.19 13.95 21.53
C HIS A 448 -10.36 12.89 20.80
N ILE A 449 -11.00 11.94 20.13
CA ILE A 449 -10.32 10.86 19.41
C ILE A 449 -10.95 10.79 18.02
N GLN A 450 -10.14 10.97 16.99
CA GLN A 450 -10.51 10.70 15.61
C GLN A 450 -10.12 9.25 15.28
N VAL A 451 -11.09 8.34 15.24
CA VAL A 451 -10.79 6.92 15.01
C VAL A 451 -10.43 6.62 13.56
N THR A 452 -10.72 7.55 12.67
CA THR A 452 -10.29 7.55 11.28
C THR A 452 -8.77 7.65 11.11
N GLU A 453 -8.05 8.13 12.13
CA GLU A 453 -6.58 8.21 12.19
C GLU A 453 -5.92 6.94 12.75
N PHE A 454 -6.69 5.90 13.08
CA PHE A 454 -6.12 4.69 13.70
C PHE A 454 -5.76 3.67 12.63
N THR A 455 -4.54 3.15 12.73
CA THR A 455 -4.17 1.91 12.05
C THR A 455 -4.65 0.68 12.83
N ILE A 456 -4.56 -0.50 12.21
CA ILE A 456 -4.84 -1.77 12.88
C ILE A 456 -3.93 -1.96 14.10
N ARG A 457 -2.66 -1.52 14.01
CA ARG A 457 -1.71 -1.54 15.13
C ARG A 457 -2.23 -0.75 16.31
N ASP A 458 -2.67 0.47 16.07
CA ASP A 458 -3.13 1.34 17.13
C ASP A 458 -4.32 0.72 17.85
N ALA A 459 -5.25 0.10 17.12
CA ALA A 459 -6.40 -0.57 17.71
C ALA A 459 -6.03 -1.75 18.61
N TYR A 460 -5.19 -2.69 18.17
CA TYR A 460 -4.84 -3.85 19.01
C TYR A 460 -3.87 -3.51 20.16
N THR A 461 -3.19 -2.35 20.11
CA THR A 461 -2.34 -1.87 21.21
C THR A 461 -3.12 -1.11 22.28
N LEU A 462 -4.35 -0.68 22.01
CA LEU A 462 -5.23 -0.08 23.02
C LEU A 462 -5.45 -1.04 24.18
N ARG A 463 -5.37 -0.52 25.41
CA ARG A 463 -5.61 -1.26 26.64
C ARG A 463 -7.12 -1.49 26.87
N MET A 464 -7.72 -2.26 25.98
CA MET A 464 -9.16 -2.57 25.93
C MET A 464 -9.47 -4.06 26.06
N PHE A 465 -8.47 -4.91 25.89
CA PHE A 465 -8.63 -6.35 25.74
C PHE A 465 -8.26 -7.10 27.02
N GLU A 466 -8.64 -8.38 27.06
CA GLU A 466 -8.33 -9.27 28.17
C GLU A 466 -6.81 -9.48 28.28
N ASP A 467 -6.27 -9.26 29.49
CA ASP A 467 -4.86 -9.42 29.86
C ASP A 467 -4.64 -10.60 30.82
N ASN A 468 -5.71 -11.15 31.39
CA ASN A 468 -5.65 -12.30 32.27
C ASN A 468 -6.01 -13.58 31.52
N GLN A 469 -4.99 -14.40 31.27
CA GLN A 469 -5.13 -15.69 30.60
C GLN A 469 -6.12 -16.65 31.27
N THR A 470 -6.41 -16.50 32.58
CA THR A 470 -7.38 -17.37 33.26
C THR A 470 -8.83 -17.03 32.93
N ARG A 471 -9.10 -15.84 32.36
CA ARG A 471 -10.43 -15.40 31.93
C ARG A 471 -10.69 -15.65 30.45
N LEU A 472 -9.66 -15.96 29.67
CA LEU A 472 -9.82 -16.36 28.28
C LEU A 472 -10.66 -17.65 28.18
N PRO A 473 -11.45 -17.82 27.10
CA PRO A 473 -12.25 -19.03 26.90
C PRO A 473 -11.43 -20.31 26.98
N SER A 474 -12.03 -21.41 27.43
CA SER A 474 -11.28 -22.67 27.65
C SER A 474 -10.67 -23.27 26.37
N TRP A 475 -11.23 -22.96 25.20
CA TRP A 475 -10.71 -23.35 23.88
C TRP A 475 -9.55 -22.46 23.40
N CYS A 476 -9.29 -21.35 24.06
CA CYS A 476 -8.22 -20.41 23.75
C CYS A 476 -6.87 -20.94 24.25
N ASN A 477 -5.80 -20.79 23.45
CA ASN A 477 -4.43 -21.12 23.84
C ASN A 477 -4.21 -22.55 24.35
N THR A 478 -4.81 -23.54 23.67
CA THR A 478 -4.65 -24.97 23.98
C THR A 478 -3.31 -25.57 23.48
N GLU A 479 -2.50 -24.79 22.75
CA GLU A 479 -1.23 -25.20 22.17
C GLU A 479 0.00 -24.97 23.09
N LYS A 480 1.14 -25.59 22.72
CA LYS A 480 2.44 -25.27 23.35
C LYS A 480 2.90 -23.88 22.93
N GLY A 481 3.14 -23.03 23.93
CA GLY A 481 3.32 -21.59 23.75
C GLY A 481 1.96 -20.92 23.78
N LYS A 482 1.61 -20.32 24.92
CA LYS A 482 0.36 -19.56 25.06
C LYS A 482 0.58 -18.17 24.48
N LEU A 483 -0.35 -17.70 23.65
CA LEU A 483 -0.42 -16.29 23.28
C LEU A 483 -1.18 -15.51 24.37
N GLU A 484 -1.08 -14.20 24.35
CA GLU A 484 -1.85 -13.32 25.26
C GLU A 484 -3.32 -13.20 24.83
N PHE A 485 -3.63 -13.63 23.62
CA PHE A 485 -4.93 -13.59 22.96
C PHE A 485 -5.30 -14.93 22.32
N CYS A 486 -6.48 -15.05 21.71
CA CYS A 486 -7.00 -16.30 21.18
C CYS A 486 -6.80 -16.42 19.67
N GLN A 487 -5.72 -17.06 19.22
CA GLN A 487 -5.59 -17.39 17.80
C GLN A 487 -6.51 -18.58 17.44
N ILE A 488 -7.52 -18.31 16.61
CA ILE A 488 -8.59 -19.26 16.28
C ILE A 488 -8.42 -19.94 14.92
N LEU A 489 -7.62 -19.34 14.02
CA LEU A 489 -7.30 -19.90 12.71
C LEU A 489 -5.87 -19.54 12.30
N GLY A 490 -5.25 -20.40 11.49
CA GLY A 490 -4.08 -20.06 10.68
C GLY A 490 -2.87 -20.95 10.92
N GLU A 491 -2.12 -21.19 9.83
CA GLU A 491 -0.90 -22.00 9.82
C GLU A 491 0.26 -21.40 10.63
N PHE A 492 0.35 -20.06 10.65
CA PHE A 492 1.44 -19.33 11.30
C PHE A 492 0.94 -18.63 12.55
N ARG A 493 1.83 -18.52 13.54
CA ARG A 493 1.58 -17.85 14.80
C ARG A 493 1.41 -16.36 14.54
N MET A 494 0.29 -15.80 14.96
CA MET A 494 0.08 -14.36 14.90
C MET A 494 0.92 -13.68 15.97
N GLU A 495 1.50 -12.55 15.59
CA GLU A 495 2.21 -11.63 16.46
C GLU A 495 1.39 -10.34 16.49
N LEU A 496 1.16 -9.77 17.67
CA LEU A 496 0.53 -8.46 17.83
C LEU A 496 1.42 -7.62 18.75
N PRO A 497 2.53 -7.05 18.24
CA PRO A 497 3.50 -6.35 19.08
C PRO A 497 2.88 -5.16 19.81
N GLY A 498 3.04 -5.10 21.13
CA GLY A 498 2.43 -4.06 21.96
C GLY A 498 0.94 -4.29 22.25
N TYR A 499 0.41 -5.49 21.99
CA TYR A 499 -0.96 -5.86 22.32
C TYR A 499 -1.36 -5.37 23.73
N ASN A 500 -2.46 -4.63 23.79
CA ASN A 500 -3.09 -4.22 25.04
C ASN A 500 -2.21 -3.39 25.99
N THR A 501 -1.32 -2.53 25.47
CA THR A 501 -0.33 -1.80 26.27
C THR A 501 -0.60 -0.30 26.46
N ILE A 502 -1.46 0.34 25.67
CA ILE A 502 -1.60 1.80 25.64
C ILE A 502 -2.99 2.23 26.15
N ASP A 503 -3.04 3.04 27.21
CA ASP A 503 -4.31 3.65 27.64
C ASP A 503 -4.74 4.74 26.63
N PRO A 504 -6.02 4.84 26.25
CA PRO A 504 -6.49 5.93 25.40
C PRO A 504 -6.26 7.31 26.03
N TYR A 505 -5.90 8.30 25.22
CA TYR A 505 -5.76 9.71 25.62
C TYR A 505 -6.22 10.65 24.47
N PRO A 506 -6.47 11.94 24.77
CA PRO A 506 -6.90 12.91 23.76
C PRO A 506 -5.91 13.06 22.60
N ASN A 507 -6.44 13.18 21.39
CA ASN A 507 -5.74 13.44 20.12
C ASN A 507 -4.69 12.37 19.79
N MET A 508 -4.91 11.14 20.24
CA MET A 508 -3.98 10.04 19.97
C MET A 508 -3.99 9.65 18.49
N ASN A 509 -2.81 9.26 17.98
CA ASN A 509 -2.56 8.87 16.59
C ASN A 509 -2.56 9.98 15.54
N GLU A 510 -3.00 11.20 15.85
CA GLU A 510 -3.04 12.31 14.88
C GLU A 510 -1.66 12.78 14.38
N ASN A 511 -0.57 12.38 15.04
CA ASN A 511 0.80 12.79 14.71
C ASN A 511 1.82 11.68 15.04
N CYS A 512 1.51 10.43 14.67
CA CYS A 512 2.34 9.27 15.02
C CYS A 512 3.24 8.80 13.88
N PRO A 513 4.56 8.69 14.08
CA PRO A 513 5.45 8.08 13.10
C PRO A 513 5.24 6.56 13.04
N SER A 514 5.51 6.00 11.87
CA SER A 514 5.29 4.58 11.54
C SER A 514 6.50 3.96 10.81
N LEU A 515 7.72 4.36 11.17
CA LEU A 515 8.93 3.88 10.49
C LEU A 515 9.35 2.44 10.89
N PRO A 516 9.52 1.52 9.93
CA PRO A 516 10.16 0.22 10.15
C PRO A 516 11.66 0.36 10.44
N PRO A 517 12.28 -0.69 11.00
CA PRO A 517 11.67 -1.96 11.40
C PRO A 517 11.09 -1.95 12.82
N ASP A 518 11.45 -0.95 13.64
CA ASP A 518 11.16 -0.94 15.07
C ASP A 518 9.83 -0.26 15.41
N TYR A 519 9.33 0.59 14.50
CA TYR A 519 8.07 1.32 14.64
C TYR A 519 7.96 2.04 15.99
N GLU A 520 9.04 2.72 16.38
CA GLU A 520 9.13 3.41 17.66
C GLU A 520 8.01 4.44 17.78
N ARG A 521 7.23 4.34 18.87
CA ARG A 521 6.11 5.24 19.15
C ARG A 521 6.54 6.29 20.18
N PRO A 522 6.65 7.58 19.82
CA PRO A 522 6.92 8.65 20.77
C PRO A 522 5.81 8.76 21.83
N SER A 523 6.17 9.28 23.00
CA SER A 523 5.19 9.48 24.07
C SER A 523 4.14 10.51 23.67
N LYS A 524 2.86 10.11 23.69
CA LYS A 524 1.69 10.96 23.35
C LYS A 524 1.66 11.46 21.90
N CYS A 525 2.33 10.76 20.99
CA CYS A 525 1.70 10.49 19.71
C CYS A 525 0.64 9.44 20.04
#